data_AF-A0A218VVF4-F1
#
_entry.id   AF-A0A218VVF4-F1
#
_cell.length_a   1.000
_cell.length_b   1.000
_cell.length_c   1.000
_cell.angle_alpha   90.00
_cell.angle_beta   90.00
_cell.angle_gamma   90.00
#
_symmetry.space_group_name_H-M   'P 1'
#
loop_
_entity.id
_entity.type
_entity.pdbx_description
1 polymer ?
#
loop_
_entity_poly.entity_id
_entity_poly.type
_entity_poly.pdbx_seq_one_letter_code
_entity_poly.pdbx_strand_id
1 'polypeptide(L)'
;MILVLLPPKGWSGFGSSTGETPSGDSQNGAVDSSNANSMVAKFLMEELSIPNVEKLMENAQRKLMGSNSCWQNDYRNLFAGCAEILAVAEKRSRFTWHLSDCFQRDSGRSPFPHCDERSSTADCRKKLDPTEGTVFLKAQAFKQKKERLVKELKSSAEYAEDKLDSIIERLDSVSRSSKESRDALASIDLRTQQLSQESKNVEEHVATVCNHTEAAYEQS
;
A
#
# COMPACT_ATOMS: atom_id res chain seq x y z
N MET A 1 -41.57 20.57 4.89
CA MET A 1 -40.44 21.23 4.21
C MET A 1 -39.39 20.17 3.95
N ILE A 2 -39.31 19.67 2.72
CA ILE A 2 -38.35 18.63 2.32
C ILE A 2 -37.10 19.36 1.85
N LEU A 3 -35.98 19.16 2.54
CA LEU A 3 -34.66 19.61 2.10
C LEU A 3 -33.89 18.38 1.61
N VAL A 4 -33.90 18.21 0.30
CA VAL A 4 -33.04 17.30 -0.45
C VAL A 4 -31.64 17.92 -0.47
N LEU A 5 -30.65 17.20 0.06
CA LEU A 5 -29.24 17.47 -0.22
C LEU A 5 -28.69 16.28 -1.02
N LEU A 6 -28.39 16.55 -2.29
CA LEU A 6 -27.67 15.64 -3.19
C LEU A 6 -26.23 15.40 -2.68
N PRO A 7 -25.70 14.17 -2.79
CA PRO A 7 -24.26 13.93 -2.70
C PRO A 7 -23.55 14.28 -4.03
N PRO A 8 -22.29 14.77 -3.99
CA PRO A 8 -21.50 14.98 -5.18
C PRO A 8 -21.04 13.65 -5.79
N LYS A 9 -21.20 13.55 -7.12
CA LYS A 9 -20.84 12.43 -7.98
C LYS A 9 -19.32 12.20 -8.00
N GLY A 10 -18.90 10.94 -7.92
CA GLY A 10 -17.55 10.56 -8.33
C GLY A 10 -17.00 9.25 -7.77
N TRP A 11 -17.68 8.12 -7.96
CA TRP A 11 -17.07 6.83 -8.34
C TRP A 11 -18.19 5.80 -8.59
N SER A 12 -18.43 5.48 -9.86
CA SER A 12 -19.27 4.35 -10.26
C SER A 12 -18.35 3.32 -10.90
N GLY A 13 -18.33 2.08 -10.40
CA GLY A 13 -17.61 1.01 -11.08
C GLY A 13 -17.35 -0.24 -10.26
N PHE A 14 -18.37 -0.86 -9.66
CA PHE A 14 -18.45 -2.33 -9.52
C PHE A 14 -19.94 -2.73 -9.55
N GLY A 15 -20.43 -3.04 -10.75
CA GLY A 15 -21.76 -3.60 -10.98
C GLY A 15 -21.63 -5.11 -11.17
N SER A 16 -22.28 -5.86 -10.28
CA SER A 16 -22.53 -7.29 -10.40
C SER A 16 -23.49 -7.54 -11.58
N SER A 17 -23.18 -8.50 -12.44
CA SER A 17 -24.14 -9.03 -13.42
C SER A 17 -24.30 -10.53 -13.18
N THR A 18 -25.54 -10.95 -12.94
CA THR A 18 -26.00 -12.34 -12.92
C THR A 18 -26.85 -12.54 -14.17
N GLY A 19 -26.56 -13.56 -14.97
CA GLY A 19 -27.35 -13.90 -16.16
C GLY A 19 -26.73 -14.96 -17.08
N GLU A 20 -26.77 -16.22 -16.62
CA GLU A 20 -26.86 -17.50 -17.35
C GLU A 20 -25.64 -18.14 -18.08
N THR A 21 -25.47 -19.43 -17.73
CA THR A 21 -24.40 -20.44 -17.92
C THR A 21 -24.39 -21.12 -19.32
N PRO A 22 -23.38 -21.93 -19.74
CA PRO A 22 -23.06 -23.25 -19.14
C PRO A 22 -21.57 -23.64 -18.98
N SER A 23 -21.30 -24.31 -17.85
CA SER A 23 -20.36 -25.40 -17.57
C SER A 23 -18.88 -25.33 -17.99
N GLY A 24 -18.00 -25.43 -16.99
CA GLY A 24 -16.59 -25.83 -17.15
C GLY A 24 -15.75 -25.67 -15.89
N ASP A 25 -15.84 -26.67 -15.01
CA ASP A 25 -14.91 -27.10 -13.95
C ASP A 25 -14.37 -26.13 -12.87
N SER A 26 -14.78 -26.47 -11.64
CA SER A 26 -14.23 -26.09 -10.35
C SER A 26 -12.71 -26.26 -10.24
N GLN A 27 -12.04 -25.31 -9.58
CA GLN A 27 -11.08 -25.63 -8.52
C GLN A 27 -10.97 -24.46 -7.53
N ASN A 28 -11.44 -24.73 -6.30
CA ASN A 28 -11.28 -23.89 -5.13
C ASN A 28 -9.81 -23.86 -4.70
N GLY A 29 -9.18 -22.69 -4.72
CA GLY A 29 -7.92 -22.43 -4.03
C GLY A 29 -8.19 -21.68 -2.74
N ALA A 30 -8.23 -22.40 -1.62
CA ALA A 30 -8.26 -21.83 -0.28
C ALA A 30 -7.01 -20.95 -0.06
N VAL A 31 -7.22 -19.72 0.39
CA VAL A 31 -6.13 -18.84 0.84
C VAL A 31 -5.69 -19.35 2.22
N ASP A 32 -4.58 -20.08 2.23
CA ASP A 32 -3.88 -20.49 3.45
C ASP A 32 -3.18 -19.27 4.05
N SER A 33 -3.65 -18.85 5.22
CA SER A 33 -3.19 -17.70 5.99
C SER A 33 -1.99 -18.12 6.83
N SER A 34 -0.86 -18.40 6.19
CA SER A 34 0.34 -18.88 6.88
C SER A 34 1.65 -18.51 6.18
N ASN A 35 1.80 -17.29 5.67
CA ASN A 35 3.14 -16.69 5.51
C ASN A 35 3.09 -15.16 5.29
N ALA A 36 3.16 -14.39 6.38
CA ALA A 36 3.22 -12.92 6.33
C ALA A 36 4.58 -12.36 5.83
N ASN A 37 5.49 -13.21 5.35
CA ASN A 37 6.84 -12.81 4.92
C ASN A 37 7.03 -12.69 3.40
N SER A 38 5.97 -12.73 2.60
CA SER A 38 6.09 -12.56 1.15
C SER A 38 4.88 -11.84 0.55
N MET A 39 4.53 -10.66 1.06
CA MET A 39 3.79 -9.69 0.26
C MET A 39 4.77 -9.02 -0.72
N VAL A 40 5.17 -9.76 -1.76
CA VAL A 40 5.77 -9.15 -2.95
C VAL A 40 4.64 -8.43 -3.66
N ALA A 41 4.56 -7.12 -3.50
CA ALA A 41 3.68 -6.28 -4.30
C ALA A 41 4.04 -6.51 -5.78
N LYS A 42 3.21 -7.29 -6.49
CA LYS A 42 3.30 -7.44 -7.94
C LYS A 42 2.82 -6.12 -8.54
N PHE A 43 3.76 -5.20 -8.79
CA PHE A 43 3.50 -4.03 -9.61
C PHE A 43 3.16 -4.52 -11.01
N LEU A 44 1.87 -4.48 -11.36
CA LEU A 44 1.43 -4.56 -12.75
C LEU A 44 1.95 -3.30 -13.44
N MET A 45 3.15 -3.39 -14.02
CA MET A 45 3.53 -2.44 -15.05
C MET A 45 2.54 -2.65 -16.19
N GLU A 46 1.69 -1.66 -16.42
CA GLU A 46 0.84 -1.58 -17.59
C GLU A 46 1.65 -2.02 -18.81
N GLU A 47 1.10 -3.01 -19.51
CA GLU A 47 1.72 -3.88 -20.50
C GLU A 47 2.62 -3.08 -21.45
N LEU A 48 3.88 -2.89 -21.05
CA LEU A 48 4.91 -2.43 -21.95
C LEU A 48 5.02 -3.55 -22.98
N SER A 49 4.47 -3.32 -24.17
CA SER A 49 4.55 -4.19 -25.35
C SER A 49 6.02 -4.33 -25.79
N ILE A 50 6.80 -4.98 -24.94
CA ILE A 50 8.18 -5.32 -25.13
C ILE A 50 8.15 -6.85 -25.19
N PRO A 51 8.20 -7.45 -26.40
CA PRO A 51 8.27 -8.90 -26.50
C PRO A 51 9.46 -9.40 -25.66
N ASN A 52 9.22 -10.44 -24.83
CA ASN A 52 10.20 -11.08 -23.93
C ASN A 52 10.53 -10.34 -22.62
N VAL A 53 9.62 -9.51 -22.07
CA VAL A 53 9.81 -8.83 -20.76
C VAL A 53 10.23 -9.80 -19.66
N GLU A 54 9.59 -10.97 -19.56
CA GLU A 54 9.91 -11.96 -18.52
C GLU A 54 11.36 -12.44 -18.63
N LYS A 55 11.81 -12.83 -19.82
CA LYS A 55 13.21 -13.21 -20.09
C LYS A 55 14.19 -12.06 -19.83
N LEU A 56 13.82 -10.82 -20.13
CA LEU A 56 14.60 -9.62 -19.83
C LEU A 56 14.72 -9.42 -18.32
N MET A 57 13.63 -9.61 -17.57
CA MET A 57 13.60 -9.51 -16.11
C MET A 57 14.42 -10.62 -15.47
N GLU A 58 14.29 -11.88 -15.89
CA GLU A 58 15.10 -12.99 -15.40
C GLU A 58 16.60 -12.76 -15.66
N ASN A 59 16.97 -12.27 -16.85
CA ASN A 59 18.35 -11.94 -17.17
C ASN A 59 18.88 -10.79 -16.30
N ALA A 60 18.06 -9.76 -16.05
CA ALA A 60 18.42 -8.67 -15.16
C ALA A 60 18.60 -9.16 -13.72
N GLN A 61 17.69 -10.00 -13.23
CA GLN A 61 17.76 -10.61 -11.90
C GLN A 61 19.01 -11.46 -11.75
N ARG A 62 19.33 -12.30 -12.74
CA ARG A 62 20.55 -13.11 -12.76
C ARG A 62 21.82 -12.26 -12.76
N LYS A 63 21.84 -11.12 -13.49
CA LYS A 63 22.98 -10.18 -13.50
C LYS A 63 23.15 -9.45 -12.16
N LEU A 64 22.06 -9.19 -11.45
CA LEU A 64 22.06 -8.57 -10.12
C LEU A 64 22.48 -9.56 -9.01
N MET A 65 22.05 -10.82 -9.13
CA MET A 65 22.27 -11.89 -8.15
C MET A 65 23.53 -12.72 -8.43
N GLY A 66 24.14 -12.59 -9.60
CA GLY A 66 25.37 -13.28 -9.97
C GLY A 66 26.55 -12.84 -9.11
N SER A 67 27.25 -13.79 -8.50
CA SER A 67 28.41 -13.57 -7.65
C SER A 67 29.54 -12.87 -8.41
N ASN A 68 30.05 -11.75 -7.89
CA ASN A 68 31.22 -11.01 -8.41
C ASN A 68 31.07 -10.38 -9.80
N SER A 69 29.84 -10.13 -10.28
CA SER A 69 29.65 -9.36 -11.51
C SER A 69 30.00 -7.89 -11.30
N CYS A 70 30.48 -7.21 -12.34
CA CYS A 70 30.77 -5.77 -12.25
C CYS A 70 29.49 -4.98 -11.87
N TRP A 71 28.32 -5.42 -12.37
CA TRP A 71 27.02 -4.89 -11.99
C TRP A 71 26.75 -5.01 -10.49
N GLN A 72 26.99 -6.19 -9.90
CA GLN A 72 26.78 -6.42 -8.48
C GLN A 72 27.66 -5.50 -7.63
N ASN A 73 28.94 -5.34 -8.00
CA ASN A 73 29.87 -4.46 -7.28
C ASN A 73 29.46 -2.99 -7.37
N ASP A 74 29.11 -2.51 -8.56
CA ASP A 74 28.66 -1.13 -8.75
C ASP A 74 27.35 -0.84 -8.00
N TYR A 75 26.39 -1.77 -8.04
CA TYR A 75 25.15 -1.63 -7.26
C TYR A 75 25.39 -1.69 -5.76
N ARG A 76 26.25 -2.60 -5.26
CA ARG A 76 26.62 -2.66 -3.84
C ARG A 76 27.25 -1.35 -3.37
N ASN A 77 28.17 -0.78 -4.15
CA ASN A 77 28.81 0.50 -3.84
C ASN A 77 27.79 1.66 -3.83
N LEU A 78 26.83 1.67 -4.75
CA LEU A 78 25.72 2.63 -4.74
C LEU A 78 24.91 2.53 -3.44
N PHE A 79 24.48 1.32 -3.08
CA PHE A 79 23.61 1.11 -1.93
C PHE A 79 24.33 1.32 -0.59
N ALA A 80 25.62 1.04 -0.50
CA ALA A 80 26.43 1.30 0.68
C ALA A 80 26.59 2.81 1.00
N GLY A 81 26.45 3.68 0.00
CA GLY A 81 26.62 5.14 0.12
C GLY A 81 25.42 5.97 -0.35
N CYS A 82 24.21 5.39 -0.39
CA CYS A 82 23.04 5.91 -1.11
C CYS A 82 22.73 7.40 -0.83
N ALA A 83 22.80 7.83 0.44
CA ALA A 83 22.54 9.23 0.80
C ALA A 83 23.59 10.19 0.22
N GLU A 84 24.87 9.80 0.23
CA GLU A 84 25.98 10.63 -0.16
C GLU A 84 26.18 10.65 -1.69
N ILE A 85 26.02 9.50 -2.34
CA ILE A 85 26.16 9.35 -3.79
C ILE A 85 25.01 10.04 -4.53
N LEU A 86 23.79 9.97 -4.00
CA LEU A 86 22.63 10.63 -4.62
C LEU A 86 22.57 12.12 -4.29
N ALA A 87 23.17 12.60 -3.21
CA ALA A 87 23.22 14.03 -2.91
C ALA A 87 24.18 14.79 -3.85
N VAL A 88 25.32 14.19 -4.23
CA VAL A 88 26.39 14.89 -4.97
C VAL A 88 26.32 14.62 -6.47
N ALA A 89 26.21 15.67 -7.30
CA ALA A 89 26.09 15.55 -8.76
C ALA A 89 27.28 14.82 -9.41
N GLU A 90 28.50 15.04 -8.92
CA GLU A 90 29.70 14.36 -9.43
C GLU A 90 29.71 12.87 -9.09
N LYS A 91 29.33 12.48 -7.86
CA LYS A 91 29.16 11.07 -7.47
C LYS A 91 28.09 10.38 -8.31
N ARG A 92 27.00 11.10 -8.61
CA ARG A 92 25.95 10.64 -9.54
C ARG A 92 26.50 10.38 -10.94
N SER A 93 27.31 11.29 -11.48
CA SER A 93 27.94 11.14 -12.80
C SER A 93 28.95 10.00 -12.83
N ARG A 94 29.76 9.88 -11.78
CA ARG A 94 30.73 8.78 -11.62
C ARG A 94 30.04 7.42 -11.59
N PHE A 95 28.94 7.31 -10.85
CA PHE A 95 28.15 6.09 -10.85
C PHE A 95 27.62 5.74 -12.25
N THR A 96 27.12 6.74 -12.99
CA THR A 96 26.71 6.53 -14.40
C THR A 96 27.87 6.10 -15.29
N TRP A 97 29.09 6.57 -15.04
CA TRP A 97 30.30 6.12 -15.73
C TRP A 97 30.55 4.63 -15.53
N HIS A 98 30.56 4.17 -14.27
CA HIS A 98 30.77 2.76 -13.94
C HIS A 98 29.72 1.84 -14.55
N LEU A 99 28.43 2.20 -14.45
CA LEU A 99 27.36 1.43 -15.10
C LEU A 99 27.52 1.35 -16.63
N SER A 100 27.99 2.42 -17.25
CA SER A 100 28.19 2.47 -18.70
C SER A 100 29.41 1.63 -19.12
N ASP A 101 30.50 1.66 -18.36
CA ASP A 101 31.68 0.79 -18.57
C ASP A 101 31.31 -0.69 -18.39
N CYS A 102 30.53 -0.99 -17.35
CA CYS A 102 29.99 -2.33 -17.13
C CYS A 102 29.15 -2.82 -18.31
N PHE A 103 28.29 -1.97 -18.87
CA PHE A 103 27.49 -2.29 -20.04
C PHE A 103 28.35 -2.53 -21.29
N GLN A 104 29.38 -1.72 -21.51
CA GLN A 104 30.34 -1.91 -22.62
C GLN A 104 30.97 -3.30 -22.55
N ARG A 105 31.56 -3.65 -21.39
CA ARG A 105 32.23 -4.94 -21.16
C ARG A 105 31.29 -6.12 -21.36
N ASP A 106 30.09 -6.03 -20.79
CA ASP A 106 29.07 -7.09 -20.84
C ASP A 106 28.47 -7.27 -22.24
N SER A 107 28.49 -6.21 -23.07
CA SER A 107 28.10 -6.28 -24.49
C SER A 107 29.24 -6.71 -25.43
N GLY A 108 30.42 -7.05 -24.89
CA GLY A 108 31.60 -7.45 -25.66
C GLY A 108 32.34 -6.29 -26.33
N ARG A 109 32.05 -5.04 -25.95
CA ARG A 109 32.71 -3.84 -26.45
C ARG A 109 33.92 -3.47 -25.60
N SER A 110 34.78 -2.60 -26.14
CA SER A 110 35.93 -2.05 -25.40
C SER A 110 35.46 -1.31 -24.16
N PRO A 111 36.16 -1.46 -23.02
CA PRO A 111 35.84 -0.69 -21.84
C PRO A 111 36.10 0.79 -22.07
N PHE A 112 35.43 1.62 -21.28
CA PHE A 112 35.70 3.05 -21.26
C PHE A 112 37.16 3.34 -20.87
N PRO A 113 37.73 4.45 -21.38
CA PRO A 113 39.05 4.91 -20.97
C PRO A 113 39.11 5.15 -19.45
N HIS A 114 40.29 4.98 -18.87
CA HIS A 114 40.46 5.18 -17.42
C HIS A 114 40.09 6.63 -17.02
N CYS A 115 39.24 6.75 -16.00
CA CYS A 115 38.78 8.02 -15.45
C CYS A 115 39.16 8.10 -13.96
N ASP A 116 40.19 8.90 -13.66
CA ASP A 116 40.73 9.06 -12.31
C ASP A 116 39.70 9.66 -11.34
N GLU A 117 39.61 9.15 -10.12
CA GLU A 117 38.66 9.59 -9.09
C GLU A 117 38.77 11.07 -8.73
N ARG A 118 39.97 11.66 -8.86
CA ARG A 118 40.25 13.08 -8.59
C ARG A 118 39.89 13.99 -9.76
N SER A 119 39.79 13.44 -10.97
CA SER A 119 39.37 14.17 -12.17
C SER A 119 37.85 14.28 -12.24
N SER A 120 37.28 15.29 -12.90
CA SER A 120 35.83 15.37 -13.05
C SER A 120 35.33 14.37 -14.11
N THR A 121 34.16 13.76 -13.89
CA THR A 121 33.54 12.86 -14.87
C THR A 121 33.22 13.60 -16.17
N ALA A 122 32.99 14.92 -16.08
CA ALA A 122 32.80 15.79 -17.24
C ALA A 122 34.04 15.88 -18.13
N ASP A 123 35.24 15.90 -17.54
CA ASP A 123 36.51 15.89 -18.29
C ASP A 123 36.83 14.51 -18.85
N CYS A 124 36.53 13.44 -18.11
CA CYS A 124 36.65 12.08 -18.63
C CYS A 124 35.75 11.85 -19.84
N ARG A 125 34.53 12.41 -19.83
CA ARG A 125 33.58 12.29 -20.95
C ARG A 125 34.11 12.87 -22.26
N LYS A 126 34.99 13.88 -22.20
CA LYS A 126 35.62 14.47 -23.41
C LYS A 126 36.55 13.48 -24.12
N LYS A 127 37.02 12.44 -23.41
CA LYS A 127 37.90 11.40 -23.94
C LYS A 127 37.12 10.22 -24.54
N LEU A 128 35.80 10.20 -24.39
CA LEU A 128 34.97 9.15 -24.97
C LEU A 128 34.85 9.36 -26.48
N ASP A 129 34.88 8.27 -27.22
CA ASP A 129 34.51 8.30 -28.62
C ASP A 129 33.00 8.61 -28.78
N PRO A 130 32.53 8.99 -29.98
CA PRO A 130 31.11 9.31 -30.21
C PRO A 130 30.14 8.18 -29.85
N THR A 131 30.55 6.92 -30.04
CA THR A 131 29.73 5.73 -29.74
C THR A 131 29.61 5.53 -28.22
N GLU A 132 30.73 5.61 -27.51
CA GLU A 132 30.83 5.56 -26.07
C GLU A 132 30.05 6.70 -25.39
N GLY A 133 30.18 7.92 -25.92
CA GLY A 133 29.41 9.08 -25.46
C GLY A 133 27.90 8.87 -25.58
N THR A 134 27.45 8.21 -26.65
CA THR A 134 26.03 7.89 -26.86
C THR A 134 25.52 6.87 -25.84
N VAL A 135 26.33 5.85 -25.51
CA VAL A 135 26.00 4.86 -24.47
C VAL A 135 25.86 5.54 -23.10
N PHE A 136 26.79 6.42 -22.75
CA PHE A 136 26.74 7.18 -21.50
C PHE A 136 25.47 8.04 -21.38
N LEU A 137 25.10 8.76 -22.45
CA LEU A 137 23.89 9.59 -22.47
C LEU A 137 22.62 8.75 -22.32
N LYS A 138 22.55 7.59 -22.97
CA LYS A 138 21.41 6.65 -22.81
C LYS A 138 21.32 6.11 -21.38
N ALA A 139 22.44 5.76 -20.76
CA ALA A 139 22.48 5.33 -19.36
C ALA A 139 22.04 6.45 -18.40
N GLN A 140 22.44 7.70 -18.67
CA GLN A 140 22.01 8.86 -17.88
C GLN A 140 20.50 9.10 -18.00
N ALA A 141 19.93 9.02 -19.21
CA ALA A 141 18.49 9.14 -19.42
C ALA A 141 17.71 8.01 -18.72
N PHE A 142 18.20 6.77 -18.82
CA PHE A 142 17.62 5.63 -18.13
C PHE A 142 17.61 5.82 -16.60
N LYS A 143 18.73 6.31 -16.04
CA LYS A 143 18.83 6.63 -14.61
C LYS A 143 17.79 7.66 -14.17
N GLN A 144 17.66 8.77 -14.89
CA GLN A 144 16.66 9.81 -14.59
C GLN A 144 15.23 9.26 -14.59
N LYS A 145 14.91 8.39 -15.56
CA LYS A 145 13.60 7.74 -15.63
C LYS A 145 13.37 6.81 -14.44
N LYS A 146 14.37 6.02 -14.05
CA LYS A 146 14.29 5.13 -12.89
C LYS A 146 14.15 5.91 -11.57
N GLU A 147 14.92 6.98 -11.39
CA GLU A 147 14.85 7.84 -10.20
C GLU A 147 13.46 8.48 -10.05
N ARG A 148 12.86 8.94 -11.15
CA ARG A 148 11.48 9.43 -11.16
C ARG A 148 10.49 8.35 -10.70
N LEU A 149 10.56 7.17 -11.31
CA LEU A 149 9.64 6.06 -10.99
C LEU A 149 9.76 5.63 -9.52
N VAL A 150 10.98 5.50 -9.01
CA VAL A 150 11.22 5.15 -7.59
C VAL A 150 10.67 6.23 -6.67
N LYS A 151 10.80 7.51 -7.02
CA LYS A 151 10.23 8.62 -6.24
C LYS A 151 8.71 8.61 -6.23
N GLU A 152 8.08 8.42 -7.39
CA GLU A 152 6.63 8.31 -7.52
C GLU A 152 6.09 7.12 -6.72
N LEU A 153 6.77 5.97 -6.83
CA LEU A 153 6.40 4.78 -6.07
C LEU A 153 6.50 5.00 -4.56
N LYS A 154 7.59 5.63 -4.10
CA LYS A 154 7.77 5.98 -2.69
C LYS A 154 6.63 6.87 -2.20
N SER A 155 6.31 7.95 -2.92
CA SER A 155 5.23 8.86 -2.54
C SER A 155 3.85 8.18 -2.55
N SER A 156 3.63 7.22 -3.45
CA SER A 156 2.40 6.41 -3.47
C SER A 156 2.30 5.49 -2.25
N ALA A 157 3.41 4.86 -1.85
CA ALA A 157 3.47 4.02 -0.66
C ALA A 157 3.23 4.82 0.63
N GLU A 158 3.92 5.96 0.79
CA GLU A 158 3.73 6.88 1.92
C GLU A 158 2.27 7.36 2.01
N TYR A 159 1.65 7.71 0.87
CA TYR A 159 0.23 8.09 0.85
C TYR A 159 -0.70 6.94 1.27
N ALA A 160 -0.42 5.71 0.86
CA ALA A 160 -1.22 4.54 1.27
C ALA A 160 -1.09 4.26 2.77
N GLU A 161 0.12 4.39 3.32
CA GLU A 161 0.38 4.29 4.76
C GLU A 161 -0.40 5.34 5.55
N ASP A 162 -0.34 6.62 5.15
CA ASP A 162 -1.10 7.70 5.78
C ASP A 162 -2.62 7.43 5.77
N LYS A 163 -3.13 6.81 4.69
CA LYS A 163 -4.54 6.42 4.60
C LYS A 163 -4.89 5.26 5.52
N LEU A 164 -4.01 4.27 5.66
CA LEU A 164 -4.22 3.16 6.58
C LEU A 164 -4.22 3.64 8.03
N ASP A 165 -3.30 4.53 8.40
CA ASP A 165 -3.26 5.13 9.74
C ASP A 165 -4.54 5.90 10.05
N SER A 166 -5.04 6.69 9.09
CA SER A 166 -6.33 7.38 9.24
C SER A 166 -7.52 6.41 9.38
N ILE A 167 -7.49 5.25 8.72
CA ILE A 167 -8.52 4.22 8.87
C ILE A 167 -8.46 3.59 10.26
N ILE A 168 -7.25 3.29 10.76
CA ILE A 168 -7.06 2.71 12.09
C ILE A 168 -7.59 3.66 13.17
N GLU A 169 -7.25 4.96 13.10
CA GLU A 169 -7.74 5.97 14.04
C GLU A 169 -9.28 6.05 14.05
N ARG A 170 -9.91 6.01 12.87
CA ARG A 170 -11.37 5.99 12.74
C ARG A 170 -11.98 4.71 13.31
N LEU A 171 -11.35 3.56 13.09
CA LEU A 171 -11.81 2.27 13.62
C LEU A 171 -11.80 2.28 15.15
N ASP A 172 -10.75 2.83 15.76
CA ASP A 172 -10.65 2.98 17.21
C ASP A 172 -11.73 3.91 17.78
N SER A 173 -12.00 5.02 17.09
CA SER A 173 -13.09 5.93 17.46
C SER A 173 -14.46 5.23 17.40
N VAL A 174 -14.72 4.46 16.34
CA VAL A 174 -15.98 3.70 16.19
C VAL A 174 -16.10 2.62 17.25
N SER A 175 -15.01 1.90 17.53
CA SER A 175 -14.96 0.86 18.58
C SER A 175 -15.28 1.45 19.96
N ARG A 176 -14.71 2.62 20.28
CA ARG A 176 -14.99 3.35 21.51
C ARG A 176 -16.46 3.76 21.61
N SER A 177 -17.00 4.37 20.57
CA SER A 177 -18.41 4.78 20.52
C SER A 177 -19.37 3.59 20.62
N SER A 178 -19.03 2.46 20.00
CA SER A 178 -19.81 1.21 20.10
C SER A 178 -19.82 0.65 21.52
N LYS A 179 -18.69 0.73 22.23
CA LYS A 179 -18.61 0.33 23.65
C LYS A 179 -19.52 1.22 24.51
N GLU A 180 -19.42 2.53 24.36
CA GLU A 180 -20.28 3.49 25.08
C GLU A 180 -21.77 3.24 24.82
N SER A 181 -22.12 2.92 23.57
CA SER A 181 -23.50 2.59 23.19
C SER A 181 -23.98 1.29 23.83
N ARG A 182 -23.13 0.25 23.89
CA ARG A 182 -23.44 -1.00 24.59
C ARG A 182 -23.62 -0.80 26.08
N ASP A 183 -22.73 -0.03 26.70
CA ASP A 183 -22.81 0.27 28.14
C ASP A 183 -24.08 1.08 28.46
N ALA A 184 -24.45 2.04 27.60
CA ALA A 184 -25.70 2.79 27.73
C ALA A 184 -26.94 1.89 27.58
N LEU A 185 -26.95 0.96 26.61
CA LEU A 185 -28.04 0.01 26.42
C LEU A 185 -28.19 -0.94 27.62
N ALA A 186 -27.08 -1.42 28.19
CA ALA A 186 -27.11 -2.23 29.40
C ALA A 186 -27.71 -1.46 30.60
N SER A 187 -27.39 -0.17 30.73
CA SER A 187 -27.99 0.67 31.77
C SER A 187 -29.48 0.90 31.55
N ILE A 188 -29.94 1.04 30.30
CA ILE A 188 -31.37 1.21 29.97
C ILE A 188 -32.14 -0.07 30.29
N ASP A 189 -31.58 -1.24 29.96
CA ASP A 189 -32.18 -2.54 30.26
C ASP A 189 -32.37 -2.70 31.78
N LEU A 190 -31.33 -2.41 32.57
CA LEU A 190 -31.41 -2.47 34.04
C LEU A 190 -32.52 -1.57 34.59
N ARG A 191 -32.63 -0.32 34.11
CA ARG A 191 -33.71 0.60 34.53
C ARG A 191 -35.09 0.12 34.09
N THR A 192 -35.20 -0.47 32.91
CA THR A 192 -36.46 -1.01 32.39
C THR A 192 -36.94 -2.19 33.24
N GLN A 193 -36.02 -3.06 33.67
CA GLN A 193 -36.32 -4.15 34.60
C GLN A 193 -36.77 -3.62 35.97
N GLN A 194 -36.08 -2.61 36.51
CA GLN A 194 -36.48 -1.96 37.76
C GLN A 194 -37.88 -1.34 37.68
N LEU A 195 -38.16 -0.58 36.62
CA LEU A 195 -39.48 0.01 36.38
C LEU A 195 -40.58 -1.04 36.23
N SER A 196 -40.31 -2.15 35.56
CA SER A 196 -41.25 -3.26 35.43
C SER A 196 -41.58 -3.89 36.79
N GLN A 197 -40.57 -4.06 37.65
CA GLN A 197 -40.77 -4.60 39.00
C GLN A 197 -41.55 -3.62 39.90
N GLU A 198 -41.21 -2.33 39.86
CA GLU A 198 -41.96 -1.30 40.59
C GLU A 198 -43.41 -1.22 40.12
N SER A 199 -43.65 -1.30 38.80
CA SER A 199 -45.00 -1.32 38.24
C SER A 199 -45.83 -2.51 38.73
N LYS A 200 -45.24 -3.70 38.84
CA LYS A 200 -45.92 -4.88 39.43
C LYS A 200 -46.29 -4.68 40.90
N ASN A 201 -45.37 -4.10 41.68
CA ASN A 201 -45.65 -3.80 43.08
C ASN A 201 -46.79 -2.79 43.24
N VAL A 202 -46.84 -1.77 42.36
CA VAL A 202 -47.94 -0.79 42.33
C VAL A 202 -49.25 -1.46 41.95
N GLU A 203 -49.26 -2.35 40.95
CA GLU A 203 -50.43 -3.12 40.53
C GLU A 203 -51.00 -3.96 41.70
N GLU A 204 -50.13 -4.68 42.43
CA GLU A 204 -50.51 -5.46 43.61
C GLU A 204 -51.08 -4.58 44.74
N HIS A 205 -50.49 -3.40 44.95
CA HIS A 205 -50.98 -2.44 45.94
C HIS A 205 -52.37 -1.89 45.57
N VAL A 206 -52.58 -1.53 44.30
CA VAL A 206 -53.88 -1.07 43.79
C VAL A 206 -54.95 -2.15 43.94
N ALA A 207 -54.62 -3.41 43.60
CA ALA A 207 -55.54 -4.54 43.77
C ALA A 207 -55.95 -4.72 45.25
N THR A 208 -54.98 -4.58 46.17
CA THR A 208 -55.23 -4.67 47.62
C THR A 208 -56.16 -3.55 48.11
N VAL A 209 -55.92 -2.31 47.67
CA VAL A 209 -56.77 -1.16 48.03
C VAL A 209 -58.19 -1.34 47.49
N CYS A 210 -58.35 -1.78 46.24
CA CYS A 210 -59.66 -2.07 45.66
C CYS A 210 -60.44 -3.08 46.50
N ASN A 211 -59.82 -4.22 46.83
CA ASN A 211 -60.45 -5.25 47.66
C ASN A 211 -60.86 -4.71 49.04
N HIS A 212 -60.03 -3.87 49.66
CA HIS A 212 -60.35 -3.25 50.95
C HIS A 212 -61.51 -2.27 50.85
N THR A 213 -61.57 -1.47 49.79
CA THR A 213 -62.68 -0.53 49.55
C THR A 213 -64.00 -1.25 49.28
N GLU A 214 -63.98 -2.38 48.58
CA GLU A 214 -65.17 -3.20 48.32
C GLU A 214 -65.73 -3.78 49.63
N ALA A 215 -64.87 -4.38 50.46
CA ALA A 215 -65.27 -4.92 51.75
C ALA A 215 -65.83 -3.86 52.71
N ALA A 216 -65.28 -2.64 52.70
CA ALA A 216 -65.80 -1.53 53.50
C ALA A 216 -67.20 -1.06 53.03
N TYR A 217 -67.45 -1.13 51.71
CA TYR A 217 -68.74 -0.80 51.12
C TYR A 217 -69.81 -1.84 51.47
N GLU A 218 -69.46 -3.13 51.47
CA GLU A 218 -70.38 -4.21 51.87
C GLU A 218 -70.75 -4.20 53.36
N GLN A 219 -69.93 -3.58 54.22
CA GLN A 219 -70.17 -3.46 55.66
C GLN A 219 -70.95 -2.19 56.08
N SER A 220 -71.28 -1.30 55.13
CA SER A 220 -72.00 -0.03 55.37
C SER A 220 -73.49 -0.14 55.02
#